data_AF-A0A812KVW9-F1
#
_entry.id   AF-A0A812KVW9-F1
#
_cell.length_a   1.000
_cell.length_b   1.000
_cell.length_c   1.000
_cell.angle_alpha   90.00
_cell.angle_beta   90.00
_cell.angle_gamma   90.00
#
_symmetry.space_group_name_H-M   'P 1'
#
loop_
_entity.id
_entity.type
_entity.pdbx_description
1 polymer ?
#
loop_
_entity_poly.entity_id
_entity_poly.type
_entity_poly.pdbx_seq_one_letter_code
_entity_poly.pdbx_strand_id
1 'polypeptide(L)'
;MFASAVLITLKVLFCYVAAKALRPGDSSESREGLAWEPQAENCEESGASEVLASLHEARGDATSALRLLAAAGSQRVFALLRRHLGQGADLGAVSALLPRLVALHPGQMADLAAAHPESLKPAELLAALAPQGAAWELRYLRLLAGRCPEAAKDFRDRMVRLTAERRPHHLRPMLMLSASDETEETSPPLHGMWLEAAWTAGSREATALALLGHPEQAFHLQLFEIGSVQGALDVLAEAKLPEAKEQELLQELCATAIQDGHLFASLLAAVLSPSGGVPGMKVSTLFQQLPPGLEVPTAAVALLLSLDCDLHELALTRLRRSAADAARALQKRQRRGQARSGHAAEEAGSCPREFVARFRRPHPILKA
;
A
#
# COMPACT_ATOMS: atom_id res chain seq x y z
N MET A 1 -55.24 -15.17 19.75
CA MET A 1 -54.23 -15.00 18.68
C MET A 1 -53.92 -16.30 17.91
N PHE A 2 -53.96 -17.50 18.52
CA PHE A 2 -53.75 -18.79 17.82
C PHE A 2 -54.74 -19.10 16.69
N ALA A 3 -56.00 -18.68 16.80
CA ALA A 3 -57.02 -18.97 15.78
C ALA A 3 -56.75 -18.31 14.42
N SER A 4 -56.09 -17.15 14.40
CA SER A 4 -55.80 -16.43 13.15
C SER A 4 -54.64 -17.07 12.38
N ALA A 5 -53.62 -17.56 13.09
CA ALA A 5 -52.51 -18.28 12.47
C ALA A 5 -52.99 -19.58 11.81
N VAL A 6 -53.87 -20.35 12.47
CA VAL A 6 -54.44 -21.61 11.94
C VAL A 6 -55.30 -21.37 10.69
N LEU A 7 -56.06 -20.29 10.66
CA LEU A 7 -56.89 -19.91 9.50
C LEU A 7 -56.06 -19.51 8.28
N ILE A 8 -54.89 -18.88 8.51
CA ILE A 8 -53.96 -18.52 7.43
C ILE A 8 -53.28 -19.78 6.88
N THR A 9 -52.85 -20.72 7.74
CA THR A 9 -52.27 -22.00 7.28
C THR A 9 -53.27 -22.84 6.49
N LEU A 10 -54.53 -22.89 6.93
CA LEU A 10 -55.58 -23.62 6.22
C LEU A 10 -55.89 -23.01 4.84
N LYS A 11 -55.89 -21.68 4.72
CA LYS A 11 -56.07 -21.01 3.42
C LYS A 11 -54.92 -21.28 2.45
N VAL A 12 -53.68 -21.22 2.92
CA VAL A 12 -52.50 -21.49 2.07
C VAL A 12 -52.47 -22.95 1.63
N LEU A 13 -52.77 -23.89 2.53
CA LEU A 13 -52.85 -25.31 2.20
C LEU A 13 -53.97 -25.60 1.19
N PHE A 14 -55.12 -24.94 1.33
CA PHE A 14 -56.24 -25.09 0.40
C PHE A 14 -55.92 -24.54 -0.99
N CYS A 15 -55.27 -23.37 -1.08
CA CYS A 15 -54.80 -22.83 -2.36
C CYS A 15 -53.75 -23.72 -3.03
N TYR A 16 -52.85 -24.33 -2.25
CA TYR A 16 -51.82 -25.24 -2.75
C TYR A 16 -52.42 -26.54 -3.33
N VAL A 17 -53.40 -27.14 -2.64
CA VAL A 17 -54.09 -28.35 -3.11
C VAL A 17 -54.93 -28.06 -4.36
N ALA A 18 -55.60 -26.90 -4.41
CA ALA A 18 -56.39 -26.49 -5.58
C ALA A 18 -55.52 -26.24 -6.83
N ALA A 19 -54.33 -25.66 -6.68
CA ALA A 19 -53.40 -25.44 -7.80
C ALA A 19 -52.83 -26.75 -8.36
N LYS A 20 -52.56 -27.73 -7.49
CA LYS A 20 -52.03 -29.04 -7.89
C LYS A 20 -53.06 -29.92 -8.61
N ALA A 21 -54.35 -29.72 -8.35
CA ALA A 21 -55.43 -30.47 -8.98
C ALA A 21 -55.76 -30.00 -10.41
N LEU A 22 -55.19 -28.89 -10.88
CA LEU A 22 -55.57 -28.24 -12.14
C LEU A 22 -54.51 -28.32 -13.25
N ARG A 23 -53.42 -29.08 -13.11
CA ARG A 23 -52.44 -29.24 -14.19
C ARG A 23 -52.80 -30.43 -15.11
N PRO A 24 -53.08 -30.21 -16.41
CA PRO A 24 -53.09 -31.28 -17.40
C PRO A 24 -51.64 -31.74 -17.64
N GLY A 25 -51.45 -33.05 -17.79
CA GLY A 25 -50.13 -33.65 -17.96
C GLY A 25 -49.53 -33.34 -19.32
N ASP A 26 -48.33 -32.75 -19.33
CA ASP A 26 -47.55 -32.55 -20.54
C ASP A 26 -46.45 -33.60 -20.68
N SER A 27 -46.39 -34.10 -21.90
CA SER A 27 -45.58 -35.17 -22.44
C SER A 27 -44.11 -34.78 -22.59
N SER A 28 -43.25 -35.76 -22.32
CA SER A 28 -41.80 -35.77 -22.52
C SER A 28 -41.38 -35.45 -23.96
N GLU A 29 -40.44 -34.52 -24.12
CA GLU A 29 -39.49 -34.54 -25.24
C GLU A 29 -38.07 -34.24 -24.75
N SER A 30 -37.17 -35.14 -25.14
CA SER A 30 -35.74 -35.21 -24.85
C SER A 30 -34.94 -34.21 -25.70
N ARG A 31 -34.03 -33.45 -25.08
CA ARG A 31 -32.87 -32.88 -25.77
C ARG A 31 -31.65 -32.79 -24.87
N GLU A 32 -30.63 -33.54 -25.24
CA GLU A 32 -29.25 -33.44 -24.76
C GLU A 32 -28.61 -32.16 -25.32
N GLY A 33 -27.89 -31.42 -24.47
CA GLY A 33 -27.09 -30.27 -24.90
C GLY A 33 -26.62 -29.41 -23.73
N LEU A 34 -25.35 -29.56 -23.35
CA LEU A 34 -24.64 -28.85 -22.29
C LEU A 34 -24.73 -27.31 -22.44
N ALA A 35 -25.59 -26.69 -21.64
CA ALA A 35 -25.51 -25.31 -21.19
C ALA A 35 -26.17 -25.23 -19.82
N TRP A 36 -25.51 -24.62 -18.84
CA TRP A 36 -26.08 -24.41 -17.50
C TRP A 36 -27.13 -23.28 -17.61
N GLU A 37 -28.33 -23.61 -18.10
CA GLU A 37 -29.49 -22.73 -17.98
C GLU A 37 -30.03 -22.77 -16.54
N PRO A 38 -30.34 -21.63 -15.92
CA PRO A 38 -31.03 -21.63 -14.64
C PRO A 38 -32.44 -22.19 -14.86
N GLN A 39 -32.67 -23.42 -14.38
CA GLN A 39 -33.97 -24.08 -14.44
C GLN A 39 -35.08 -23.16 -13.90
N ALA A 40 -35.96 -22.70 -14.80
CA ALA A 40 -37.12 -21.88 -14.48
C ALA A 40 -38.29 -22.67 -13.86
N GLU A 41 -38.10 -23.94 -13.50
CA GLU A 41 -39.19 -24.84 -13.08
C GLU A 41 -39.51 -24.83 -11.56
N ASN A 42 -38.73 -24.14 -10.72
CA ASN A 42 -38.87 -24.25 -9.24
C ASN A 42 -39.46 -23.02 -8.53
N CYS A 43 -40.04 -22.06 -9.24
CA CYS A 43 -40.59 -20.84 -8.62
C CYS A 43 -41.72 -21.13 -7.60
N GLU A 44 -42.56 -22.14 -7.84
CA GLU A 44 -43.67 -22.50 -6.95
C GLU A 44 -43.21 -23.22 -5.67
N GLU A 45 -42.20 -24.09 -5.76
CA GLU A 45 -41.64 -24.81 -4.59
C GLU A 45 -40.82 -23.88 -3.69
N SER A 46 -40.16 -22.88 -4.28
CA SER A 46 -39.48 -21.81 -3.55
C SER A 46 -40.47 -21.00 -2.70
N GLY A 47 -41.64 -20.67 -3.23
CA GLY A 47 -42.68 -19.96 -2.48
C GLY A 47 -43.20 -20.74 -1.26
N ALA A 48 -43.43 -22.04 -1.40
CA ALA A 48 -43.92 -22.88 -0.31
C ALA A 48 -42.90 -23.04 0.83
N SER A 49 -41.62 -23.21 0.48
CA SER A 49 -40.53 -23.35 1.46
C SER A 49 -40.27 -22.05 2.24
N GLU A 50 -40.41 -20.88 1.62
CA GLU A 50 -40.34 -19.59 2.33
C GLU A 50 -41.49 -19.38 3.32
N VAL A 51 -42.70 -19.79 2.95
CA VAL A 51 -43.87 -19.70 3.85
C VAL A 51 -43.69 -20.63 5.05
N LEU A 52 -43.24 -21.87 4.82
CA LEU A 52 -42.92 -22.80 5.90
C LEU A 52 -41.81 -22.27 6.79
N ALA A 53 -40.75 -21.70 6.21
CA ALA A 53 -39.68 -21.08 6.99
C ALA A 53 -40.18 -19.94 7.88
N SER A 54 -41.04 -19.06 7.35
CA SER A 54 -41.65 -17.97 8.12
C SER A 54 -42.50 -18.50 9.29
N LEU A 55 -43.18 -19.63 9.09
CA LEU A 55 -43.96 -20.30 10.14
C LEU A 55 -43.07 -20.94 11.22
N HIS A 56 -41.92 -21.53 10.85
CA HIS A 56 -40.93 -22.03 11.80
C HIS A 56 -40.29 -20.88 12.60
N GLU A 57 -39.93 -19.77 11.94
CA GLU A 57 -39.42 -18.56 12.61
C GLU A 57 -40.44 -18.02 13.62
N ALA A 58 -41.71 -17.92 13.25
CA ALA A 58 -42.79 -17.46 14.15
C ALA A 58 -43.02 -18.40 15.35
N ARG A 59 -42.62 -19.67 15.25
CA ARG A 59 -42.66 -20.66 16.35
C ARG A 59 -41.40 -20.65 17.22
N GLY A 60 -40.41 -19.80 16.90
CA GLY A 60 -39.12 -19.74 17.59
C GLY A 60 -38.12 -20.80 17.13
N ASP A 61 -38.40 -21.54 16.05
CA ASP A 61 -37.50 -22.54 15.48
C ASP A 61 -36.70 -21.96 14.30
N ALA A 62 -35.75 -21.08 14.65
CA ALA A 62 -34.89 -20.41 13.68
C ALA A 62 -34.02 -21.39 12.88
N THR A 63 -33.66 -22.54 13.46
CA THR A 63 -32.81 -23.55 12.81
C THR A 63 -33.53 -24.24 11.66
N SER A 64 -34.79 -24.64 11.85
CA SER A 64 -35.59 -25.22 10.78
C SER A 64 -35.90 -24.19 9.69
N ALA A 65 -36.22 -22.95 10.08
CA ALA A 65 -36.43 -21.86 9.13
C ALA A 65 -35.19 -21.60 8.26
N LEU A 66 -34.00 -21.56 8.88
CA LEU A 66 -32.71 -21.42 8.19
C LEU A 66 -32.48 -22.55 7.19
N ARG A 67 -32.67 -23.81 7.60
CA ARG A 67 -32.49 -24.98 6.73
C ARG A 67 -33.41 -24.94 5.52
N LEU A 68 -34.68 -24.57 5.73
CA LEU A 68 -35.67 -24.44 4.65
C LEU A 68 -35.29 -23.32 3.67
N LEU A 69 -34.92 -22.14 4.16
CA LEU A 69 -34.50 -21.02 3.28
C LEU A 69 -33.21 -21.32 2.53
N ALA A 70 -32.23 -21.94 3.19
CA ALA A 70 -30.99 -22.37 2.54
C ALA A 70 -31.26 -23.46 1.49
N ALA A 71 -32.17 -24.40 1.78
CA ALA A 71 -32.60 -25.43 0.84
C ALA A 71 -33.35 -24.85 -0.37
N ALA A 72 -34.14 -23.80 -0.17
CA ALA A 72 -34.82 -23.07 -1.23
C ALA A 72 -33.88 -22.17 -2.06
N GLY A 73 -32.65 -21.93 -1.58
CA GLY A 73 -31.78 -20.91 -2.18
C GLY A 73 -32.32 -19.49 -2.02
N SER A 74 -33.14 -19.24 -1.00
CA SER A 74 -33.75 -17.93 -0.78
C SER A 74 -32.77 -16.95 -0.13
N GLN A 75 -32.67 -15.74 -0.69
CA GLN A 75 -31.87 -14.65 -0.08
C GLN A 75 -32.43 -14.18 1.27
N ARG A 76 -33.68 -14.53 1.62
CA ARG A 76 -34.26 -14.20 2.94
C ARG A 76 -33.51 -14.86 4.09
N VAL A 77 -32.73 -15.92 3.80
CA VAL A 77 -31.86 -16.59 4.78
C VAL A 77 -30.89 -15.61 5.45
N PHE A 78 -30.37 -14.61 4.72
CA PHE A 78 -29.43 -13.62 5.26
C PHE A 78 -30.08 -12.64 6.22
N ALA A 79 -31.34 -12.27 5.97
CA ALA A 79 -32.11 -11.43 6.87
C ALA A 79 -32.42 -12.17 8.19
N LEU A 80 -32.79 -13.45 8.09
CA LEU A 80 -33.00 -14.32 9.25
C LEU A 80 -31.71 -14.47 10.07
N LEU A 81 -30.58 -14.75 9.40
CA LEU A 81 -29.26 -14.85 10.03
C LEU A 81 -28.87 -13.58 10.78
N ARG A 82 -28.99 -12.40 10.16
CA ARG A 82 -28.69 -11.12 10.82
C ARG A 82 -29.51 -10.92 12.09
N ARG A 83 -30.79 -11.25 12.06
CA ARG A 83 -31.69 -11.10 13.21
C ARG A 83 -31.29 -12.01 14.37
N HIS A 84 -30.99 -13.28 14.09
CA HIS A 84 -30.73 -14.27 15.14
C HIS A 84 -29.28 -14.31 15.63
N LEU A 85 -28.29 -14.09 14.76
CA LEU A 85 -26.89 -13.98 15.17
C LEU A 85 -26.65 -12.75 16.06
N GLY A 86 -27.34 -11.63 15.76
CA GLY A 86 -27.31 -10.44 16.62
C GLY A 86 -27.92 -10.65 18.01
N GLN A 87 -28.72 -11.71 18.20
CA GLN A 87 -29.32 -12.07 19.48
C GLN A 87 -28.50 -13.13 20.25
N GLY A 88 -27.32 -13.50 19.74
CA GLY A 88 -26.49 -14.54 20.36
C GLY A 88 -27.07 -15.95 20.22
N ALA A 89 -27.98 -16.17 19.26
CA ALA A 89 -28.51 -17.51 19.01
C ALA A 89 -27.37 -18.41 18.49
N ASP A 90 -27.14 -19.53 19.18
CA ASP A 90 -26.24 -20.57 18.70
C ASP A 90 -26.89 -21.31 17.53
N LEU A 91 -26.62 -20.81 16.33
CA LEU A 91 -27.07 -21.44 15.10
C LEU A 91 -26.01 -22.46 14.65
N GLY A 92 -25.74 -23.47 15.46
CA GLY A 92 -24.80 -24.55 15.12
C GLY A 92 -25.07 -25.27 13.78
N ALA A 93 -26.25 -25.09 13.20
CA ALA A 93 -26.57 -25.54 11.84
C ALA A 93 -25.95 -24.69 10.71
N VAL A 94 -25.44 -23.49 10.99
CA VAL A 94 -24.92 -22.57 9.96
C VAL A 94 -23.60 -23.07 9.41
N SER A 95 -22.73 -23.65 10.23
CA SER A 95 -21.45 -24.21 9.77
C SER A 95 -21.65 -25.28 8.69
N ALA A 96 -22.64 -26.17 8.86
CA ALA A 96 -23.01 -27.19 7.88
C ALA A 96 -23.59 -26.60 6.59
N LEU A 97 -24.18 -25.41 6.66
CA LEU A 97 -24.80 -24.72 5.52
C LEU A 97 -23.86 -23.69 4.87
N LEU A 98 -22.70 -23.40 5.46
CA LEU A 98 -21.76 -22.36 5.00
C LEU A 98 -21.43 -22.47 3.51
N PRO A 99 -21.02 -23.64 2.96
CA PRO A 99 -20.68 -23.74 1.54
C PRO A 99 -21.85 -23.32 0.63
N ARG A 100 -23.07 -23.70 1.01
CA ARG A 100 -24.29 -23.40 0.26
C ARG A 100 -24.67 -21.93 0.36
N LEU A 101 -24.56 -21.34 1.54
CA LEU A 101 -24.83 -19.92 1.76
C LEU A 101 -23.81 -19.02 1.04
N VAL A 102 -22.54 -19.43 1.05
CA VAL A 102 -21.46 -18.75 0.30
C VAL A 102 -21.70 -18.85 -1.20
N ALA A 103 -22.09 -20.02 -1.72
CA ALA A 103 -22.45 -20.18 -3.12
C ALA A 103 -23.67 -19.33 -3.52
N LEU A 104 -24.64 -19.15 -2.61
CA LEU A 104 -25.81 -18.33 -2.86
C LEU A 104 -25.46 -16.83 -2.97
N HIS A 105 -24.71 -16.31 -2.01
CA HIS A 105 -24.27 -14.91 -2.05
C HIS A 105 -22.99 -14.69 -1.21
N PRO A 106 -21.79 -14.76 -1.81
CA PRO A 106 -20.52 -14.72 -1.07
C PRO A 106 -20.31 -13.37 -0.36
N GLY A 107 -20.72 -12.26 -0.99
CA GLY A 107 -20.64 -10.92 -0.41
C GLY A 107 -21.44 -10.77 0.89
N GLN A 108 -22.72 -11.16 0.90
CA GLN A 108 -23.55 -11.06 2.11
C GLN A 108 -23.06 -11.99 3.22
N MET A 109 -22.56 -13.18 2.89
CA MET A 109 -21.94 -14.07 3.89
C MET A 109 -20.67 -13.46 4.48
N ALA A 110 -19.79 -12.88 3.65
CA ALA A 110 -18.58 -12.22 4.13
C ALA A 110 -18.91 -11.05 5.08
N ASP A 111 -19.89 -10.21 4.70
CA ASP A 111 -20.32 -9.06 5.52
C ASP A 111 -20.95 -9.52 6.85
N LEU A 112 -21.72 -10.62 6.84
CA LEU A 112 -22.37 -11.22 8.00
C LEU A 112 -21.35 -11.84 8.96
N ALA A 113 -20.43 -12.65 8.44
CA ALA A 113 -19.41 -13.31 9.25
C ALA A 113 -18.40 -12.33 9.84
N ALA A 114 -18.05 -11.25 9.12
CA ALA A 114 -17.22 -10.19 9.66
C ALA A 114 -17.93 -9.40 10.78
N ALA A 115 -19.27 -9.40 10.83
CA ALA A 115 -20.03 -8.80 11.93
C ALA A 115 -20.12 -9.70 13.17
N HIS A 116 -20.03 -11.02 12.99
CA HIS A 116 -20.24 -12.02 14.04
C HIS A 116 -19.15 -13.12 14.01
N PRO A 117 -17.86 -12.76 14.19
CA PRO A 117 -16.75 -13.70 14.07
C PRO A 117 -16.76 -14.81 15.13
N GLU A 118 -17.40 -14.58 16.28
CA GLU A 118 -17.55 -15.57 17.35
C GLU A 118 -18.53 -16.69 16.96
N SER A 119 -19.62 -16.33 16.28
CA SER A 119 -20.63 -17.30 15.82
C SER A 119 -20.25 -17.96 14.50
N LEU A 120 -19.49 -17.25 13.65
CA LEU A 120 -19.05 -17.71 12.34
C LEU A 120 -17.53 -17.68 12.27
N LYS A 121 -16.93 -18.82 12.62
CA LYS A 121 -15.46 -18.94 12.73
C LYS A 121 -14.79 -18.53 11.42
N PRO A 122 -13.83 -17.59 11.46
CA PRO A 122 -13.17 -17.09 10.25
C PRO A 122 -12.51 -18.17 9.39
N ALA A 123 -11.92 -19.20 10.02
CA ALA A 123 -11.29 -20.31 9.32
C ALA A 123 -12.30 -21.11 8.47
N GLU A 124 -13.50 -21.37 8.99
CA GLU A 124 -14.55 -22.12 8.30
C GLU A 124 -15.08 -21.32 7.10
N LEU A 125 -15.27 -20.01 7.28
CA LEU A 125 -15.71 -19.14 6.19
C LEU A 125 -14.64 -19.03 5.09
N LEU A 126 -13.36 -18.90 5.45
CA LEU A 126 -12.28 -18.86 4.46
C LEU A 126 -12.20 -20.16 3.66
N ALA A 127 -12.40 -21.32 4.30
CA ALA A 127 -12.47 -22.60 3.60
C ALA A 127 -13.68 -22.65 2.63
N ALA A 128 -14.83 -22.11 3.03
CA ALA A 128 -16.01 -22.03 2.18
C ALA A 128 -15.89 -21.00 1.04
N LEU A 129 -15.13 -19.92 1.22
CA LEU A 129 -14.87 -18.88 0.20
C LEU A 129 -13.79 -19.28 -0.80
N ALA A 130 -12.85 -20.15 -0.44
CA ALA A 130 -11.75 -20.54 -1.32
C ALA A 130 -12.19 -21.03 -2.70
N PRO A 131 -13.23 -21.87 -2.84
CA PRO A 131 -13.76 -22.27 -4.16
C PRO A 131 -14.35 -21.11 -4.98
N GLN A 132 -14.81 -20.04 -4.33
CA GLN A 132 -15.32 -18.84 -5.01
C GLN A 132 -14.20 -17.92 -5.51
N GLY A 133 -12.98 -18.13 -5.01
CA GLY A 133 -11.76 -17.47 -5.46
C GLY A 133 -11.16 -16.49 -4.43
N ALA A 134 -9.85 -16.30 -4.56
CA ALA A 134 -9.01 -15.46 -3.69
C ALA A 134 -9.50 -14.00 -3.52
N ALA A 135 -10.23 -13.44 -4.49
CA ALA A 135 -10.78 -12.09 -4.37
C ALA A 135 -11.83 -12.00 -3.24
N TRP A 136 -12.63 -13.04 -3.03
CA TRP A 136 -13.62 -13.09 -1.97
C TRP A 136 -12.98 -13.32 -0.59
N GLU A 137 -11.95 -14.17 -0.53
CA GLU A 137 -11.14 -14.32 0.68
C GLU A 137 -10.53 -12.98 1.11
N LEU A 138 -9.88 -12.27 0.17
CA LEU A 138 -9.27 -10.98 0.45
C LEU A 138 -10.30 -9.95 0.91
N ARG A 139 -11.47 -9.90 0.25
CA ARG A 139 -12.56 -9.02 0.67
C ARG A 139 -13.01 -9.34 2.10
N TYR A 140 -13.21 -10.61 2.43
CA TYR A 140 -13.60 -11.01 3.78
C TYR A 140 -12.55 -10.63 4.82
N LEU A 141 -11.28 -10.94 4.57
CA LEU A 141 -10.19 -10.63 5.50
C LEU A 141 -10.08 -9.12 5.78
N ARG A 142 -10.26 -8.28 4.75
CA ARG A 142 -10.30 -6.82 4.93
C ARG A 142 -11.49 -6.37 5.78
N LEU A 143 -12.66 -6.95 5.55
CA LEU A 143 -13.86 -6.66 6.36
C LEU A 143 -13.67 -7.11 7.81
N LEU A 144 -13.08 -8.28 8.02
CA LEU A 144 -12.78 -8.82 9.34
C LEU A 144 -11.77 -7.93 10.07
N ALA A 145 -10.66 -7.55 9.43
CA ALA A 145 -9.65 -6.66 10.01
C ALA A 145 -10.24 -5.30 10.41
N GLY A 146 -11.14 -4.73 9.59
CA GLY A 146 -11.77 -3.45 9.89
C GLY A 146 -12.83 -3.50 11.00
N ARG A 147 -13.44 -4.66 11.28
CA ARG A 147 -14.50 -4.81 12.29
C ARG A 147 -14.05 -5.47 13.59
N CYS A 148 -13.16 -6.46 13.49
CA CYS A 148 -12.65 -7.26 14.59
C CYS A 148 -11.16 -7.59 14.34
N PRO A 149 -10.25 -6.65 14.62
CA PRO A 149 -8.82 -6.82 14.34
C PRO A 149 -8.21 -8.02 15.06
N GLU A 150 -8.65 -8.32 16.28
CA GLU A 150 -8.19 -9.49 17.05
C GLU A 150 -8.48 -10.81 16.32
N ALA A 151 -9.70 -10.98 15.78
CA ALA A 151 -10.06 -12.17 15.01
C ALA A 151 -9.33 -12.25 13.65
N ALA A 152 -8.85 -11.12 13.13
CA ALA A 152 -8.09 -11.07 11.88
C ALA A 152 -6.59 -11.37 12.07
N LYS A 153 -6.08 -11.27 13.30
CA LYS A 153 -4.65 -11.37 13.62
C LYS A 153 -4.03 -12.67 13.09
N ASP A 154 -4.69 -13.80 13.31
CA ASP A 154 -4.23 -15.12 12.88
C ASP A 154 -4.22 -15.30 11.36
N PHE A 155 -4.87 -14.40 10.62
CA PHE A 155 -4.99 -14.45 9.15
C PHE A 155 -4.22 -13.33 8.46
N ARG A 156 -3.43 -12.54 9.20
CA ARG A 156 -2.70 -11.39 8.66
C ARG A 156 -1.77 -11.79 7.50
N ASP A 157 -1.01 -12.86 7.68
CA ASP A 157 -0.11 -13.40 6.65
C ASP A 157 -0.86 -13.80 5.38
N ARG A 158 -2.06 -14.39 5.52
CA ARG A 158 -2.90 -14.75 4.37
C ARG A 158 -3.43 -13.51 3.67
N MET A 159 -3.90 -12.51 4.43
CA MET A 159 -4.36 -11.23 3.88
C MET A 159 -3.25 -10.50 3.13
N VAL A 160 -2.03 -10.55 3.67
CA VAL A 160 -0.82 -10.02 3.05
C VAL A 160 -0.51 -10.73 1.73
N ARG A 161 -0.42 -12.07 1.71
CA ARG A 161 -0.22 -12.87 0.47
C ARG A 161 -1.23 -12.49 -0.60
N LEU A 162 -2.51 -12.55 -0.24
CA LEU A 162 -3.60 -12.28 -1.17
C LEU A 162 -3.57 -10.84 -1.69
N THR A 163 -3.16 -9.88 -0.85
CA THR A 163 -2.97 -8.47 -1.29
C THR A 163 -1.78 -8.35 -2.23
N ALA A 164 -0.65 -8.99 -1.94
CA ALA A 164 0.52 -9.02 -2.82
C ALA A 164 0.19 -9.58 -4.20
N GLU A 165 -0.55 -10.70 -4.23
CA GLU A 165 -0.92 -11.39 -5.48
C GLU A 165 -1.96 -10.63 -6.30
N ARG A 166 -2.92 -9.96 -5.66
CA ARG A 166 -4.10 -9.38 -6.35
C ARG A 166 -4.05 -7.87 -6.49
N ARG A 167 -3.42 -7.18 -5.56
CA ARG A 167 -3.41 -5.71 -5.44
C ARG A 167 -2.08 -5.24 -4.81
N PRO A 168 -0.93 -5.45 -5.48
CA PRO A 168 0.39 -5.16 -4.94
C PRO A 168 0.54 -3.68 -4.51
N HIS A 169 -0.06 -2.75 -5.26
CA HIS A 169 -0.11 -1.32 -4.92
C HIS A 169 -0.81 -1.01 -3.58
N HIS A 170 -1.70 -1.88 -3.09
CA HIS A 170 -2.35 -1.72 -1.78
C HIS A 170 -1.53 -2.32 -0.63
N LEU A 171 -0.42 -3.00 -0.90
CA LEU A 171 0.33 -3.72 0.11
C LEU A 171 1.09 -2.77 1.04
N ARG A 172 1.73 -1.74 0.48
CA ARG A 172 2.48 -0.76 1.28
C ARG A 172 1.60 0.00 2.30
N PRO A 173 0.45 0.59 1.93
CA PRO A 173 -0.45 1.21 2.91
C PRO A 173 -0.89 0.25 4.03
N MET A 174 -1.16 -1.01 3.66
CA MET A 174 -1.61 -2.03 4.60
C MET A 174 -0.50 -2.46 5.58
N LEU A 175 0.76 -2.54 5.13
CA LEU A 175 1.92 -2.83 5.97
C LEU A 175 2.25 -1.64 6.89
N MET A 176 2.09 -0.40 6.43
CA MET A 176 2.34 0.79 7.27
C MET A 176 1.32 0.92 8.43
N LEU A 177 0.03 0.69 8.16
CA LEU A 177 -1.01 0.63 9.20
C LEU A 177 -0.77 -0.50 10.23
N SER A 178 -0.03 -1.52 9.81
CA SER A 178 0.27 -2.69 10.65
C SER A 178 1.46 -2.47 11.58
N ALA A 179 2.40 -1.60 11.20
CA ALA A 179 3.61 -1.29 11.95
C ALA A 179 3.37 -0.29 13.10
N SER A 180 2.30 0.49 13.04
CA SER A 180 1.94 1.47 14.09
C SER A 180 1.34 0.86 15.36
N ASP A 181 0.80 -0.37 15.28
CA ASP A 181 0.15 -1.04 16.41
C ASP A 181 1.08 -1.98 17.19
N GLU A 182 2.32 -2.18 16.71
CA GLU A 182 3.28 -3.08 17.38
C GLU A 182 4.17 -2.29 18.33
N THR A 183 3.69 -2.12 19.56
CA THR A 183 4.50 -1.75 20.71
C THR A 183 5.54 -2.84 20.99
N GLU A 184 6.75 -2.61 20.49
CA GLU A 184 8.10 -3.05 20.93
C GLU A 184 8.41 -4.51 21.31
N GLU A 185 7.47 -5.45 21.44
CA GLU A 185 7.81 -6.80 21.87
C GLU A 185 7.53 -7.84 20.79
N THR A 186 8.61 -8.18 20.06
CA THR A 186 8.78 -9.42 19.28
C THR A 186 7.81 -9.64 18.11
N SER A 187 7.97 -8.87 17.02
CA SER A 187 7.49 -9.32 15.71
C SER A 187 8.56 -10.17 15.00
N PRO A 188 8.19 -11.29 14.33
CA PRO A 188 9.14 -12.19 13.68
C PRO A 188 9.76 -11.56 12.42
N PRO A 189 10.83 -12.14 11.83
CA PRO A 189 11.50 -11.66 10.60
C PRO A 189 10.60 -11.67 9.34
N LEU A 190 9.33 -12.04 9.49
CA LEU A 190 8.32 -12.11 8.45
C LEU A 190 8.06 -10.74 7.81
N HIS A 191 7.98 -9.64 8.58
CA HIS A 191 7.70 -8.30 8.03
C HIS A 191 8.71 -7.88 6.94
N GLY A 192 9.99 -8.22 7.10
CA GLY A 192 11.03 -7.99 6.09
C GLY A 192 10.82 -8.79 4.82
N MET A 193 10.53 -10.09 4.94
CA MET A 193 10.25 -10.96 3.78
C MET A 193 9.00 -10.51 3.00
N TRP A 194 8.00 -9.95 3.69
CA TRP A 194 6.78 -9.46 3.06
C TRP A 194 6.95 -8.13 2.33
N LEU A 195 7.70 -7.19 2.92
CA LEU A 195 8.09 -5.95 2.26
C LEU A 195 8.94 -6.24 1.01
N GLU A 196 9.83 -7.23 1.09
CA GLU A 196 10.64 -7.67 -0.04
C GLU A 196 9.77 -8.30 -1.14
N ALA A 197 8.78 -9.12 -0.80
CA ALA A 197 7.82 -9.65 -1.77
C ALA A 197 6.94 -8.56 -2.43
N ALA A 198 6.49 -7.56 -1.66
CA ALA A 198 5.77 -6.39 -2.17
C ALA A 198 6.61 -5.58 -3.15
N TRP A 199 7.84 -5.29 -2.73
CA TRP A 199 8.83 -4.53 -3.47
C TRP A 199 9.18 -5.25 -4.77
N THR A 200 9.44 -6.55 -4.72
CA THR A 200 9.75 -7.35 -5.92
C THR A 200 8.56 -7.44 -6.88
N ALA A 201 7.32 -7.53 -6.40
CA ALA A 201 6.14 -7.55 -7.26
C ALA A 201 5.92 -6.20 -7.96
N GLY A 202 5.91 -5.09 -7.20
CA GLY A 202 5.80 -3.75 -7.77
C GLY A 202 6.95 -3.43 -8.73
N SER A 203 8.18 -3.80 -8.35
CA SER A 203 9.35 -3.59 -9.21
C SER A 203 9.25 -4.37 -10.52
N ARG A 204 8.68 -5.59 -10.52
CA ARG A 204 8.46 -6.36 -11.76
C ARG A 204 7.42 -5.71 -12.67
N GLU A 205 6.36 -5.13 -12.10
CA GLU A 205 5.34 -4.41 -12.86
C GLU A 205 5.92 -3.15 -13.50
N ALA A 206 6.72 -2.38 -12.76
CA ALA A 206 7.46 -1.24 -13.30
C ALA A 206 8.42 -1.68 -14.43
N THR A 207 9.19 -2.76 -14.25
CA THR A 207 10.08 -3.28 -15.29
C THR A 207 9.30 -3.70 -16.53
N ALA A 208 8.14 -4.36 -16.37
CA ALA A 208 7.30 -4.75 -17.50
C ALA A 208 6.78 -3.52 -18.26
N LEU A 209 6.32 -2.48 -17.56
CA LEU A 209 5.87 -1.23 -18.17
C LEU A 209 7.00 -0.52 -18.93
N ALA A 210 8.21 -0.48 -18.38
CA ALA A 210 9.38 0.08 -19.04
C ALA A 210 9.72 -0.70 -20.32
N LEU A 211 9.72 -2.04 -20.28
CA LEU A 211 9.98 -2.91 -21.43
C LEU A 211 8.90 -2.79 -22.53
N LEU A 212 7.65 -2.49 -22.16
CA LEU A 212 6.55 -2.26 -23.10
C LEU A 212 6.56 -0.86 -23.73
N GLY A 213 7.55 -0.01 -23.39
CA GLY A 213 7.65 1.34 -23.94
C GLY A 213 6.80 2.37 -23.21
N HIS A 214 6.43 2.10 -21.96
CA HIS A 214 5.71 3.03 -21.07
C HIS A 214 6.58 3.47 -19.87
N PRO A 215 7.74 4.11 -20.11
CA PRO A 215 8.69 4.45 -19.06
C PRO A 215 8.17 5.52 -18.08
N GLU A 216 7.33 6.45 -18.53
CA GLU A 216 6.72 7.46 -17.63
C GLU A 216 5.81 6.79 -16.59
N GLN A 217 5.01 5.81 -17.01
CA GLN A 217 4.14 5.05 -16.11
C GLN A 217 4.94 4.17 -15.15
N ALA A 218 6.00 3.53 -15.65
CA ALA A 218 6.94 2.77 -14.82
C ALA A 218 7.62 3.66 -13.77
N PHE A 219 8.02 4.87 -14.16
CA PHE A 219 8.61 5.87 -13.28
C PHE A 219 7.63 6.30 -12.19
N HIS A 220 6.39 6.66 -12.55
CA HIS A 220 5.38 7.06 -11.57
C HIS A 220 5.02 5.92 -10.61
N LEU A 221 4.94 4.68 -11.10
CA LEU A 221 4.70 3.52 -10.27
C LEU A 221 5.85 3.29 -9.28
N GLN A 222 7.10 3.46 -9.72
CA GLN A 222 8.28 3.40 -8.82
C GLN A 222 8.27 4.54 -7.79
N LEU A 223 8.03 5.78 -8.21
CA LEU A 223 8.15 6.95 -7.35
C LEU A 223 6.98 7.08 -6.37
N PHE A 224 5.74 6.99 -6.85
CA PHE A 224 4.55 7.29 -6.07
C PHE A 224 3.93 6.07 -5.40
N GLU A 225 3.87 4.93 -6.08
CA GLU A 225 3.25 3.74 -5.51
C GLU A 225 4.24 2.93 -4.67
N ILE A 226 5.40 2.59 -5.24
CA ILE A 226 6.44 1.81 -4.56
C ILE A 226 7.21 2.69 -3.57
N GLY A 227 7.50 3.94 -3.92
CA GLY A 227 8.38 4.83 -3.14
C GLY A 227 9.86 4.52 -3.32
N SER A 228 10.24 3.90 -4.45
CA SER A 228 11.62 3.56 -4.78
C SER A 228 12.24 4.66 -5.63
N VAL A 229 13.04 5.52 -5.00
CA VAL A 229 13.81 6.55 -5.71
C VAL A 229 14.83 5.91 -6.66
N GLN A 230 15.54 4.86 -6.21
CA GLN A 230 16.51 4.16 -7.06
C GLN A 230 15.82 3.49 -8.26
N GLY A 231 14.69 2.81 -8.04
CA GLY A 231 13.94 2.19 -9.13
C GLY A 231 13.41 3.21 -10.15
N ALA A 232 12.99 4.39 -9.69
CA ALA A 232 12.60 5.48 -10.57
C ALA A 232 13.79 6.00 -11.40
N LEU A 233 14.97 6.13 -10.80
CA LEU A 233 16.21 6.52 -11.49
C LEU A 233 16.69 5.46 -12.48
N ASP A 234 16.56 4.18 -12.15
CA ASP A 234 16.92 3.07 -13.04
C ASP A 234 16.02 3.06 -14.28
N VAL A 235 14.71 3.30 -14.10
CA VAL A 235 13.77 3.47 -15.23
C VAL A 235 14.18 4.62 -16.14
N LEU A 236 14.57 5.78 -15.57
CA LEU A 236 15.05 6.92 -16.37
C LEU A 236 16.32 6.59 -17.15
N ALA A 237 17.27 5.90 -16.53
CA ALA A 237 18.54 5.52 -17.15
C ALA A 237 18.35 4.52 -18.32
N GLU A 238 17.37 3.61 -18.21
CA GLU A 238 17.12 2.57 -19.22
C GLU A 238 16.21 3.04 -20.36
N ALA A 239 15.26 3.94 -20.09
CA ALA A 239 14.17 4.28 -21.00
C ALA A 239 14.57 5.05 -22.27
N LYS A 240 15.83 5.52 -22.39
CA LYS A 240 16.33 6.34 -23.51
C LYS A 240 15.34 7.45 -23.90
N LEU A 241 14.85 8.17 -22.91
CA LEU A 241 13.91 9.27 -23.10
C LEU A 241 14.60 10.47 -23.79
N PRO A 242 13.84 11.33 -24.48
CA PRO A 242 14.35 12.65 -24.88
C PRO A 242 14.82 13.43 -23.65
N GLU A 243 15.94 14.15 -23.74
CA GLU A 243 16.54 14.89 -22.61
C GLU A 243 15.54 15.83 -21.91
N ALA A 244 14.64 16.48 -22.67
CA ALA A 244 13.61 17.35 -22.13
C ALA A 244 12.63 16.60 -21.21
N LYS A 245 12.27 15.36 -21.58
CA LYS A 245 11.36 14.50 -20.80
C LYS A 245 12.05 13.90 -19.59
N GLU A 246 13.31 13.49 -19.73
CA GLU A 246 14.11 13.04 -18.61
C GLU A 246 14.26 14.13 -17.54
N GLN A 247 14.52 15.37 -17.96
CA GLN A 247 14.62 16.52 -17.04
C GLN A 247 13.29 16.85 -16.35
N GLU A 248 12.15 16.73 -17.05
CA GLU A 248 10.82 16.91 -16.47
C GLU A 248 10.56 15.92 -15.32
N LEU A 249 10.80 14.63 -15.57
CA LEU A 249 10.62 13.58 -14.56
C LEU A 249 11.62 13.68 -13.40
N LEU A 250 12.87 14.09 -13.67
CA LEU A 250 13.85 14.37 -12.61
C LEU A 250 13.42 15.52 -11.71
N GLN A 251 12.84 16.59 -12.28
CA GLN A 251 12.30 17.70 -11.50
C GLN A 251 11.11 17.26 -10.65
N GLU A 252 10.23 16.43 -11.19
CA GLU A 252 9.10 15.84 -10.46
C GLU A 252 9.57 14.95 -9.30
N LEU A 253 10.60 14.13 -9.52
CA LEU A 253 11.24 13.33 -8.49
C LEU A 253 11.77 14.21 -7.35
N CYS A 254 12.48 15.29 -7.68
CA CYS A 254 13.01 16.22 -6.69
C CYS A 254 11.89 16.91 -5.92
N ALA A 255 10.87 17.41 -6.60
CA ALA A 255 9.73 18.08 -5.99
C ALA A 255 8.97 17.16 -5.03
N THR A 256 8.79 15.90 -5.42
CA THR A 256 8.15 14.86 -4.58
C THR A 256 9.03 14.50 -3.39
N ALA A 257 10.33 14.28 -3.62
CA ALA A 257 11.26 13.91 -2.56
C ALA A 257 11.40 15.02 -1.51
N ILE A 258 11.37 16.30 -1.89
CA ILE A 258 11.43 17.42 -0.94
C ILE A 258 10.23 17.42 0.03
N GLN A 259 9.09 16.88 -0.38
CA GLN A 259 7.88 16.82 0.45
C GLN A 259 7.87 15.61 1.40
N ASP A 260 8.71 14.59 1.16
CA ASP A 260 8.79 13.36 1.96
C ASP A 260 10.24 13.09 2.41
N GLY A 261 10.49 13.19 3.71
CA GLY A 261 11.83 13.03 4.27
C GLY A 261 12.50 11.68 3.97
N HIS A 262 11.74 10.60 3.80
CA HIS A 262 12.29 9.28 3.44
C HIS A 262 12.73 9.23 1.99
N LEU A 263 11.93 9.78 1.08
CA LEU A 263 12.29 9.90 -0.33
C LEU A 263 13.47 10.86 -0.51
N PHE A 264 13.51 11.97 0.23
CA PHE A 264 14.65 12.89 0.24
C PHE A 264 15.95 12.20 0.67
N ALA A 265 15.92 11.42 1.77
CA ALA A 265 17.07 10.68 2.25
C ALA A 265 17.57 9.67 1.20
N SER A 266 16.64 8.97 0.55
CA SER A 266 16.92 7.98 -0.50
C SER A 266 17.53 8.63 -1.74
N LEU A 267 17.00 9.78 -2.16
CA LEU A 267 17.56 10.59 -3.25
C LEU A 267 18.95 11.13 -2.93
N LEU A 268 19.14 11.62 -1.72
CA LEU A 268 20.44 12.10 -1.27
C LEU A 268 21.47 10.96 -1.25
N ALA A 269 21.08 9.76 -0.79
CA ALA A 269 21.92 8.57 -0.83
C ALA A 269 22.29 8.20 -2.28
N ALA A 270 21.34 8.19 -3.21
CA ALA A 270 21.58 7.89 -4.62
C ALA A 270 22.53 8.91 -5.27
N VAL A 271 22.35 10.21 -5.02
CA VAL A 271 23.26 11.27 -5.51
C VAL A 271 24.66 11.16 -4.90
N LEU A 272 24.75 10.71 -3.64
CA LEU A 272 26.03 10.53 -2.97
C LEU A 272 26.74 9.22 -3.35
N SER A 273 26.02 8.25 -3.94
CA SER A 273 26.55 6.93 -4.27
C SER A 273 27.74 7.00 -5.24
N PRO A 274 28.82 6.22 -5.01
CA PRO A 274 29.97 6.17 -5.90
C PRO A 274 29.68 5.41 -7.22
N SER A 275 28.60 4.64 -7.30
CA SER A 275 28.28 3.75 -8.43
C SER A 275 27.68 4.44 -9.66
N GLY A 276 27.48 5.75 -9.60
CA GLY A 276 26.85 6.52 -10.67
C GLY A 276 25.82 7.46 -10.05
N GLY A 277 26.26 8.66 -9.67
CA GLY A 277 25.34 9.68 -9.19
C GLY A 277 24.29 10.03 -10.25
N VAL A 278 23.15 10.56 -9.80
CA VAL A 278 22.06 10.99 -10.69
C VAL A 278 22.59 11.99 -11.74
N PRO A 279 22.40 11.75 -13.05
CA PRO A 279 22.92 12.63 -14.10
C PRO A 279 22.46 14.07 -13.90
N GLY A 280 23.39 15.03 -13.96
CA GLY A 280 23.09 16.45 -13.88
C GLY A 280 22.70 16.98 -12.49
N MET A 281 22.46 16.12 -11.50
CA MET A 281 22.11 16.53 -10.14
C MET A 281 23.32 16.64 -9.23
N LYS A 282 23.45 17.79 -8.56
CA LYS A 282 24.46 18.01 -7.53
C LYS A 282 23.79 18.05 -6.17
N VAL A 283 24.51 17.60 -5.15
CA VAL A 283 24.06 17.72 -3.75
C VAL A 283 23.72 19.19 -3.41
N SER A 284 24.51 20.13 -3.92
CA SER A 284 24.25 21.57 -3.73
C SER A 284 22.93 22.04 -4.34
N THR A 285 22.51 21.49 -5.49
CA THR A 285 21.24 21.89 -6.13
C THR A 285 20.05 21.33 -5.37
N LEU A 286 20.16 20.12 -4.80
CA LEU A 286 19.13 19.57 -3.91
C LEU A 286 18.90 20.43 -2.67
N PHE A 287 19.98 20.83 -1.99
CA PHE A 287 19.86 21.66 -0.80
C PHE A 287 19.36 23.08 -1.10
N GLN A 288 19.63 23.61 -2.30
CA GLN A 288 19.10 24.92 -2.73
C GLN A 288 17.60 24.90 -3.03
N GLN A 289 17.02 23.74 -3.33
CA GLN A 289 15.59 23.58 -3.60
C GLN A 289 14.76 23.35 -2.34
N LEU A 290 15.39 23.19 -1.17
CA LEU A 290 14.67 23.06 0.09
C LEU A 290 13.98 24.39 0.46
N PRO A 291 12.71 24.36 0.90
CA PRO A 291 12.04 25.54 1.40
C PRO A 291 12.83 26.16 2.57
N PRO A 292 12.96 27.49 2.63
CA PRO A 292 13.62 28.16 3.75
C PRO A 292 12.85 27.86 5.05
N GLY A 293 13.54 27.29 6.05
CA GLY A 293 12.96 26.90 7.33
C GLY A 293 12.62 25.41 7.47
N LEU A 294 12.75 24.62 6.39
CA LEU A 294 12.75 23.16 6.48
C LEU A 294 14.16 22.73 6.88
N GLU A 295 14.37 22.44 8.16
CA GLU A 295 15.57 21.72 8.60
C GLU A 295 15.62 20.43 7.78
N VAL A 296 16.77 20.15 7.13
CA VAL A 296 17.03 18.85 6.49
C VAL A 296 16.52 17.81 7.45
N PRO A 297 15.50 17.00 7.10
CA PRO A 297 14.76 16.26 8.09
C PRO A 297 15.76 15.59 9.00
N THR A 298 15.74 15.89 10.30
CA THR A 298 16.70 15.29 11.23
C THR A 298 16.63 13.77 11.11
N ALA A 299 15.46 13.26 10.68
CA ALA A 299 15.20 11.90 10.19
C ALA A 299 16.01 11.48 8.95
N ALA A 300 16.21 12.31 7.92
CA ALA A 300 17.05 11.98 6.76
C ALA A 300 18.53 11.90 7.13
N VAL A 301 19.01 12.78 8.01
CA VAL A 301 20.38 12.70 8.56
C VAL A 301 20.51 11.50 9.49
N ALA A 302 19.52 11.24 10.36
CA ALA A 302 19.49 10.07 11.23
C ALA A 302 19.36 8.75 10.47
N LEU A 303 18.60 8.71 9.37
CA LEU A 303 18.47 7.55 8.48
C LEU A 303 19.76 7.29 7.71
N LEU A 304 20.46 8.34 7.24
CA LEU A 304 21.79 8.23 6.65
C LEU A 304 22.86 7.79 7.67
N LEU A 305 22.62 8.00 8.97
CA LEU A 305 23.47 7.54 10.07
C LEU A 305 23.07 6.15 10.59
N SER A 306 21.83 5.70 10.41
CA SER A 306 21.31 4.39 10.86
C SER A 306 21.34 3.32 9.79
N LEU A 307 21.35 3.71 8.51
CA LEU A 307 21.82 2.86 7.44
C LEU A 307 23.32 2.75 7.67
N ASP A 308 23.78 1.63 8.25
CA ASP A 308 25.19 1.20 8.44
C ASP A 308 25.96 1.07 7.10
N CYS A 309 25.70 1.95 6.15
CA CYS A 309 26.55 2.19 5.02
C CYS A 309 27.74 3.01 5.54
N ASP A 310 28.92 2.74 4.98
CA ASP A 310 30.17 3.47 5.19
C ASP A 310 30.08 4.98 4.85
N LEU A 311 28.91 5.60 4.78
CA LEU A 311 28.66 7.02 4.58
C LEU A 311 29.41 7.89 5.56
N HIS A 312 29.60 7.49 6.82
CA HIS A 312 30.46 8.25 7.75
C HIS A 312 31.93 8.22 7.29
N GLU A 313 32.47 7.05 6.93
CA GLU A 313 33.81 6.93 6.35
C GLU A 313 33.92 7.61 4.98
N LEU A 314 32.89 7.57 4.14
CA LEU A 314 32.87 8.10 2.79
C LEU A 314 32.70 9.62 2.81
N ALA A 315 31.89 10.15 3.74
CA ALA A 315 31.80 11.57 4.05
C ALA A 315 33.10 12.08 4.66
N LEU A 316 33.71 11.37 5.62
CA LEU A 316 35.04 11.68 6.15
C LEU A 316 36.11 11.64 5.06
N THR A 317 36.03 10.67 4.14
CA THR A 317 36.98 10.54 3.03
C THR A 317 36.82 11.68 2.03
N ARG A 318 35.58 12.08 1.70
CA ARG A 318 35.30 13.23 0.84
C ARG A 318 35.69 14.56 1.51
N LEU A 319 35.44 14.72 2.81
CA LEU A 319 35.92 15.86 3.60
C LEU A 319 37.45 15.91 3.64
N ARG A 320 38.12 14.79 3.88
CA ARG A 320 39.59 14.69 3.86
C ARG A 320 40.16 15.02 2.48
N ARG A 321 39.55 14.54 1.40
CA ARG A 321 39.94 14.88 0.01
C ARG A 321 39.74 16.37 -0.27
N SER A 322 38.58 16.92 0.07
CA SER A 322 38.28 18.34 -0.10
C SER A 322 39.23 19.23 0.71
N ALA A 323 39.50 18.87 1.97
CA ALA A 323 40.48 19.56 2.80
C ALA A 323 41.91 19.45 2.25
N ALA A 324 42.31 18.29 1.73
CA ALA A 324 43.61 18.10 1.09
C ALA A 324 43.73 18.92 -0.21
N ASP A 325 42.66 19.04 -0.98
CA ASP A 325 42.65 19.84 -2.22
C ASP A 325 42.65 21.34 -1.92
N ALA A 326 41.90 21.77 -0.90
CA ALA A 326 41.95 23.14 -0.38
C ALA A 326 43.35 23.47 0.15
N ALA A 327 43.97 22.58 0.93
CA ALA A 327 45.33 22.75 1.44
C ALA A 327 46.37 22.82 0.30
N ARG A 328 46.26 21.94 -0.71
CA ARG A 328 47.12 21.98 -1.92
C ARG A 328 46.93 23.27 -2.71
N ALA A 329 45.69 23.77 -2.83
CA ALA A 329 45.41 25.05 -3.48
C ALA A 329 46.01 26.22 -2.69
N LEU A 330 45.93 26.19 -1.37
CA LEU A 330 46.48 27.21 -0.48
C LEU A 330 48.02 27.19 -0.51
N GLN A 331 48.65 26.01 -0.49
CA GLN A 331 50.10 25.86 -0.70
C GLN A 331 50.56 26.36 -2.07
N LYS A 332 49.81 26.06 -3.15
CA LYS A 332 50.10 26.61 -4.48
C LYS A 332 50.00 28.14 -4.48
N ARG A 333 49.01 28.72 -3.80
CA ARG A 333 48.88 30.18 -3.64
C ARG A 333 50.03 30.77 -2.82
N GLN A 334 50.44 30.13 -1.72
CA GLN A 334 51.58 30.56 -0.90
C GLN A 334 52.90 30.49 -1.66
N ARG A 335 53.16 29.42 -2.42
CA ARG A 335 54.36 29.32 -3.27
C ARG A 335 54.39 30.40 -4.35
N ARG A 336 53.22 30.73 -4.95
CA ARG A 336 53.09 31.84 -5.89
C ARG A 336 53.23 33.21 -5.22
N GLY A 337 52.80 33.35 -3.97
CA GLY A 337 53.00 34.54 -3.14
C GLY A 337 54.46 34.74 -2.72
N GLN A 338 55.16 33.66 -2.35
CA GLN A 338 56.58 33.67 -2.01
C GLN A 338 57.47 33.91 -3.23
N ALA A 339 57.10 33.41 -4.42
CA ALA A 339 57.79 33.76 -5.66
C ALA A 339 57.67 35.27 -5.99
N ARG A 340 56.58 35.92 -5.56
CA ARG A 340 56.41 37.38 -5.70
C ARG A 340 57.12 38.19 -4.60
N SER A 341 57.26 37.66 -3.38
CA SER A 341 58.04 38.33 -2.33
C SER A 341 59.55 38.13 -2.49
N GLY A 342 60.00 37.07 -3.17
CA GLY A 342 61.41 36.86 -3.52
C GLY A 342 61.91 37.88 -4.56
N HIS A 343 61.12 38.19 -5.58
CA HIS A 343 61.47 39.24 -6.55
C HIS A 343 61.37 40.67 -5.98
N ALA A 344 60.52 40.92 -4.98
CA ALA A 344 60.48 42.20 -4.28
C ALA A 344 61.65 42.39 -3.28
N ALA A 345 62.28 41.31 -2.81
CA ALA A 345 63.42 41.38 -1.90
C ALA A 345 64.77 41.55 -2.64
N GLU A 346 64.88 41.15 -3.91
CA GLU A 346 66.07 41.43 -4.75
C GLU A 346 66.06 42.85 -5.34
N GLU A 347 64.91 43.51 -5.50
CA GLU A 347 64.84 44.92 -5.94
C GLU A 347 64.91 45.93 -4.78
N ALA A 348 64.79 45.50 -3.52
CA ALA A 348 64.93 46.36 -2.33
C ALA A 348 66.36 46.44 -1.76
N GLY A 349 67.35 45.87 -2.46
CA GLY A 349 68.78 45.95 -2.13
C GLY A 349 69.49 47.21 -2.64
N SER A 350 68.78 48.13 -3.30
CA SER A 350 69.33 49.42 -3.69
C SER A 350 68.56 50.55 -3.00
N CYS A 351 69.16 51.05 -1.91
CA CYS A 351 68.95 52.44 -1.52
C CYS A 351 69.84 53.33 -2.40
N PRO A 352 69.31 54.07 -3.39
CA PRO A 352 69.87 55.37 -3.67
C PRO A 352 69.35 56.33 -2.60
N ARG A 353 70.30 56.89 -1.86
CA ARG A 353 70.15 58.20 -1.22
C ARG A 353 69.58 59.17 -2.26
N GLU A 354 68.83 60.16 -1.75
CA GLU A 354 68.21 61.28 -2.48
C GLU A 354 66.78 61.03 -2.95
N PHE A 355 65.81 61.29 -2.06
CA PHE A 355 64.74 62.23 -2.39
C PHE A 355 64.18 62.83 -1.09
N VAL A 356 65.01 63.67 -0.49
CA VAL A 356 64.52 64.77 0.35
C VAL A 356 63.82 65.76 -0.57
N ALA A 357 62.64 66.23 -0.15
CA ALA A 357 61.85 67.35 -0.65
C ALA A 357 60.58 67.00 -1.46
N ARG A 358 59.46 67.55 -0.96
CA ARG A 358 58.05 67.45 -1.42
C ARG A 358 57.40 66.15 -0.96
N PHE A 359 56.76 66.08 0.20
CA PHE A 359 55.55 66.82 0.52
C PHE A 359 55.49 67.18 2.02
N ARG A 360 55.82 68.43 2.34
CA ARG A 360 55.26 69.10 3.52
C ARG A 360 53.94 69.75 3.09
N ARG A 361 52.81 69.19 3.51
CA ARG A 361 51.61 69.99 3.81
C ARG A 361 51.00 69.47 5.11
N PRO A 362 50.97 70.30 6.17
CA PRO A 362 50.28 69.96 7.40
C PRO A 362 48.77 70.20 7.22
N HIS A 363 47.94 69.23 7.59
CA HIS A 363 46.54 69.52 7.92
C HIS A 363 46.43 69.79 9.44
N PRO A 364 45.60 70.76 9.84
CA PRO A 364 45.64 71.31 11.19
C PRO A 364 44.92 70.42 12.20
N ILE A 365 45.46 70.52 13.40
CA ILE A 365 45.06 69.96 14.67
C ILE A 365 43.62 70.41 15.03
N LEU A 366 42.76 69.44 15.36
CA LEU A 366 41.61 69.66 16.23
C LEU A 366 42.10 69.76 17.68
N LYS A 367 41.79 70.87 18.35
CA LYS A 367 41.75 70.97 19.81
C LYS A 367 40.36 71.46 20.21
N ALA A 368 39.79 70.74 21.19
CA ALA A 368 38.65 71.05 22.06
C ALA A 368 37.31 71.35 21.38
#